data_AF-A0A1G1BNU1-F1
#
_entry.id   AF-A0A1G1BNU1-F1
#
_cell.length_a   1.000
_cell.length_b   1.000
_cell.length_c   1.000
_cell.angle_alpha   90.00
_cell.angle_beta   90.00
_cell.angle_gamma   90.00
#
_symmetry.space_group_name_H-M   'P 1'
#
loop_
_entity.id
_entity.type
_entity.pdbx_description
1 polymer ?
#
loop_
_entity_poly.entity_id
_entity_poly.type
_entity_poly.pdbx_seq_one_letter_code
_entity_poly.pdbx_strand_id
1 'polypeptide(L)'
;MSLIIGVRCKNGCLVIADRRTHIKCGGTQSHRDDFHKVVKQDGYLVWNHGYNRIGDQDWKLLASQLTPDPTSPVFAEIQNEMKTKSDRKASYVFMNMTTLSEVIVCADTGITLKDHMPNDRIVSGSGDKYVALTFLTNLPKKSCGDVRKPVERTFKSAHAKMTNQGGMEFSEEYDITRL
;
A
#
# COMPACT_ATOMS: atom_id res chain seq x y z
N MET A 1 3.11 -6.98 8.42
CA MET A 1 1.85 -6.25 8.50
C MET A 1 2.12 -4.80 8.17
N SER A 2 1.20 -4.13 7.46
CA SER A 2 1.30 -2.71 7.14
C SER A 2 0.03 -1.99 7.57
N LEU A 3 0.21 -0.81 8.14
CA LEU A 3 -0.80 0.17 8.44
C LEU A 3 -0.56 1.36 7.52
N ILE A 4 -1.57 1.72 6.73
CA ILE A 4 -1.50 2.81 5.76
C ILE A 4 -2.79 3.64 5.85
N ILE A 5 -2.66 4.96 5.85
CA ILE A 5 -3.79 5.88 5.71
C ILE A 5 -3.51 6.80 4.53
N GLY A 6 -4.35 6.75 3.50
CA GLY A 6 -4.30 7.63 2.34
C GLY A 6 -5.42 8.66 2.36
N VAL A 7 -5.11 9.89 1.96
CA VAL A 7 -6.05 11.00 1.92
C VAL A 7 -5.88 11.79 0.63
N ARG A 8 -6.97 11.94 -0.12
CA ARG A 8 -7.06 12.90 -1.23
C ARG A 8 -7.55 14.24 -0.69
N CYS A 9 -6.84 15.30 -1.01
CA CYS A 9 -7.10 16.66 -0.54
C CYS A 9 -7.38 17.60 -1.72
N LYS A 10 -7.81 18.83 -1.41
CA LYS A 10 -8.05 19.89 -2.40
C LYS A 10 -6.85 20.12 -3.34
N ASN A 11 -5.64 20.03 -2.80
CA ASN A 11 -4.41 20.47 -3.47
C ASN A 11 -3.34 19.38 -3.56
N GLY A 12 -3.72 18.11 -3.43
CA GLY A 12 -2.75 17.03 -3.45
C GLY A 12 -3.23 15.77 -2.75
N CYS A 13 -2.28 14.89 -2.44
CA CYS A 13 -2.53 13.67 -1.68
C CYS A 13 -1.56 13.54 -0.51
N LEU A 14 -1.98 12.79 0.50
CA LEU A 14 -1.21 12.48 1.70
C LEU A 14 -1.32 10.99 1.99
N VAL A 15 -0.20 10.29 2.16
CA VAL A 15 -0.19 8.93 2.69
C VAL A 15 0.68 8.88 3.93
N ILE A 16 0.18 8.25 4.98
CA ILE A 16 0.93 7.93 6.19
C ILE A 16 1.04 6.41 6.26
N ALA A 17 2.27 5.88 6.40
CA ALA A 17 2.52 4.44 6.40
C ALA A 17 3.58 4.08 7.43
N ASP A 18 3.40 2.97 8.16
CA ASP A 18 4.46 2.45 9.04
C ASP A 18 5.66 1.94 8.21
N ARG A 19 6.81 1.77 8.85
CA ARG A 19 8.05 1.32 8.19
C ARG A 19 8.40 -0.16 8.37
N ARG A 20 7.56 -0.96 9.05
CA ARG A 20 7.87 -2.37 9.32
C ARG A 20 7.61 -3.24 8.09
N THR A 21 8.61 -3.98 7.67
CA THR A 21 8.45 -5.10 6.73
C THR A 21 8.80 -6.40 7.42
N HIS A 22 8.02 -7.46 7.16
CA HIS A 22 8.36 -8.80 7.66
C HIS A 22 9.06 -9.57 6.57
N ILE A 23 10.17 -10.17 6.94
CA ILE A 23 11.01 -10.97 6.04
C ILE A 23 10.83 -12.42 6.46
N LYS A 24 10.43 -13.26 5.51
CA LYS A 24 10.32 -14.69 5.72
C LYS A 24 11.41 -15.40 4.92
N CYS A 25 12.34 -16.05 5.61
CA CYS A 25 13.42 -16.84 5.01
C CYS A 25 13.42 -18.23 5.64
N GLY A 26 13.15 -19.27 4.84
CA GLY A 26 13.35 -20.67 5.27
C GLY A 26 12.59 -21.09 6.53
N GLY A 27 11.42 -20.49 6.82
CA GLY A 27 10.62 -20.80 8.01
C GLY A 27 10.86 -19.88 9.21
N THR A 28 11.94 -19.08 9.19
CA THR A 28 12.16 -18.02 10.17
C THR A 28 11.48 -16.73 9.71
N GLN A 29 10.79 -16.05 10.64
CA GLN A 29 10.20 -14.74 10.43
C GLN A 29 11.02 -13.69 11.20
N SER A 30 11.51 -12.69 10.49
CA SER A 30 12.15 -11.50 11.07
C SER A 30 11.42 -10.24 10.60
N HIS A 31 11.78 -9.09 11.15
CA HIS A 31 11.27 -7.79 10.69
C HIS A 31 12.40 -6.77 10.55
N ARG A 32 12.15 -5.74 9.75
CA ARG A 32 12.97 -4.52 9.63
C ARG A 32 12.08 -3.30 9.65
N ASP A 33 12.53 -2.23 10.28
CA ASP A 33 11.75 -1.02 10.57
C ASP A 33 12.17 0.21 9.74
N ASP A 34 12.88 -0.01 8.64
CA ASP A 34 13.46 1.01 7.75
C ASP A 34 12.82 1.04 6.35
N PHE A 35 11.66 0.39 6.18
CA PHE A 35 11.08 0.17 4.86
C PHE A 35 10.07 1.25 4.45
N HIS A 36 10.48 2.14 3.54
CA HIS A 36 9.56 3.12 2.94
C HIS A 36 8.50 2.47 2.04
N LYS A 37 7.22 2.48 2.44
CA LYS A 37 6.15 1.74 1.73
C LYS A 37 5.46 2.50 0.60
N VAL A 38 5.71 3.80 0.49
CA VAL A 38 5.03 4.69 -0.45
C VAL A 38 6.07 5.32 -1.36
N VAL A 39 5.84 5.24 -2.66
CA VAL A 39 6.68 5.89 -3.68
C VAL A 39 5.87 6.92 -4.45
N LYS A 40 6.56 7.91 -5.03
CA LYS A 40 5.98 8.85 -5.97
C LYS A 40 6.31 8.35 -7.37
N GLN A 41 5.29 8.13 -8.19
CA GLN A 41 5.47 7.70 -9.57
C GLN A 41 4.45 8.37 -10.48
N ASP A 42 4.89 9.01 -11.56
CA ASP A 42 4.05 9.58 -12.62
C ASP A 42 2.82 10.37 -12.12
N GLY A 43 3.02 11.19 -11.08
CA GLY A 43 1.94 11.97 -10.49
C GLY A 43 0.98 11.16 -9.62
N TYR A 44 1.40 10.00 -9.12
CA TYR A 44 0.69 9.17 -8.15
C TYR A 44 1.54 8.95 -6.89
N LEU A 45 0.85 8.77 -5.77
CA LEU A 45 1.38 8.04 -4.62
C LEU A 45 1.01 6.57 -4.81
N VAL A 46 2.03 5.71 -4.82
CA VAL A 46 1.89 4.27 -5.06
C VAL A 46 2.37 3.50 -3.84
N TRP A 47 1.58 2.52 -3.41
CA TRP A 47 2.01 1.55 -2.41
C TRP A 47 1.50 0.15 -2.75
N ASN A 48 2.26 -0.85 -2.32
CA ASN A 48 1.91 -2.24 -2.44
C ASN A 48 1.40 -2.79 -1.09
N HIS A 49 0.39 -3.65 -1.13
CA HIS A 49 -0.12 -4.35 0.04
C HIS A 49 -0.24 -5.87 -0.13
N GLY A 50 0.61 -6.45 -0.98
CA GLY A 50 0.69 -7.89 -1.26
C GLY A 50 2.14 -8.34 -1.46
N TYR A 51 2.41 -9.05 -2.56
CA TYR A 51 3.75 -9.49 -2.93
C TYR A 51 4.69 -8.28 -3.17
N ASN A 52 5.81 -8.24 -2.45
CA ASN A 52 6.75 -7.10 -2.37
C ASN A 52 8.09 -7.33 -3.10
N ARG A 53 8.19 -8.34 -3.96
CA ARG A 53 9.39 -8.57 -4.79
C ARG A 53 8.94 -8.86 -6.20
N ILE A 54 9.83 -8.70 -7.16
CA ILE A 54 9.62 -9.19 -8.53
C ILE A 54 10.98 -9.74 -8.99
N GLY A 55 11.09 -11.04 -9.14
CA GLY A 55 12.33 -11.79 -9.21
C GLY A 55 13.15 -11.59 -7.93
N ASP A 56 14.41 -11.20 -8.14
CA ASP A 56 15.32 -10.77 -7.08
C ASP A 56 15.29 -9.24 -6.84
N GLN A 57 14.41 -8.51 -7.55
CA GLN A 57 14.31 -7.06 -7.46
C GLN A 57 13.27 -6.64 -6.40
N ASP A 58 13.56 -5.54 -5.71
CA ASP A 58 12.62 -4.87 -4.82
C ASP A 58 11.47 -4.28 -5.66
N TRP A 59 10.22 -4.47 -5.24
CA TRP A 59 9.06 -3.90 -5.94
C TRP A 59 9.19 -2.38 -6.13
N LYS A 60 9.92 -1.67 -5.25
CA LYS A 60 10.15 -0.22 -5.38
C LYS A 60 10.94 0.16 -6.63
N LEU A 61 11.85 -0.70 -7.08
CA LEU A 61 12.60 -0.47 -8.33
C LEU A 61 11.63 -0.51 -9.51
N LEU A 62 10.72 -1.47 -9.52
CA LEU A 62 9.71 -1.63 -10.56
C LEU A 62 8.54 -0.68 -10.39
N ALA A 63 8.34 -0.12 -9.20
CA ALA A 63 7.37 0.92 -8.96
C ALA A 63 7.62 2.17 -9.81
N SER A 64 8.86 2.37 -10.28
CA SER A 64 9.19 3.40 -11.27
C SER A 64 8.62 3.18 -12.68
N GLN A 65 8.04 2.01 -12.92
CA GLN A 65 7.46 1.58 -14.19
C GLN A 65 5.97 1.22 -14.04
N LEU A 66 5.43 1.35 -12.83
CA LEU A 66 4.03 1.02 -12.54
C LEU A 66 3.11 2.15 -12.95
N THR A 67 2.02 1.79 -13.63
CA THR A 67 0.91 2.68 -13.99
C THR A 67 -0.41 2.03 -13.54
N PRO A 68 -1.53 2.77 -13.45
CA PRO A 68 -2.82 2.17 -13.16
C PRO A 68 -3.42 1.40 -14.37
N ASP A 69 -2.68 1.24 -15.47
CA ASP A 69 -3.14 0.48 -16.65
C ASP A 69 -2.93 -1.04 -16.43
N PRO A 70 -4.01 -1.83 -16.29
CA PRO A 70 -3.89 -3.26 -16.04
C PRO A 70 -3.27 -4.04 -17.22
N THR A 71 -3.14 -3.42 -18.40
CA THR A 71 -2.50 -4.02 -19.58
C THR A 71 -0.98 -3.81 -19.63
N SER A 72 -0.42 -3.05 -18.68
CA SER A 72 1.02 -2.84 -18.59
C SER A 72 1.79 -4.18 -18.53
N PRO A 73 2.87 -4.34 -19.33
CA PRO A 73 3.65 -5.58 -19.37
C PRO A 73 4.25 -5.94 -18.00
N VAL A 74 4.50 -4.94 -17.15
CA VAL A 74 5.00 -5.14 -15.77
C VAL A 74 4.05 -6.03 -14.97
N PHE A 75 2.73 -5.88 -15.12
CA PHE A 75 1.76 -6.70 -14.40
C PHE A 75 1.70 -8.14 -14.91
N ALA A 76 1.94 -8.36 -16.20
CA ALA A 76 2.04 -9.70 -16.76
C ALA A 76 3.28 -10.45 -16.24
N GLU A 77 4.41 -9.75 -16.11
CA GLU A 77 5.63 -10.29 -15.49
C GLU A 77 5.39 -10.68 -14.02
N ILE A 78 4.80 -9.77 -13.25
CA ILE A 78 4.40 -10.02 -11.85
C ILE A 78 3.50 -11.25 -11.76
N GLN A 79 2.45 -11.32 -12.60
CA GLN A 79 1.51 -12.43 -12.59
C GLN A 79 2.19 -13.76 -12.85
N ASN A 80 3.11 -13.80 -13.83
CA ASN A 80 3.79 -15.02 -14.20
C ASN A 80 4.71 -15.53 -13.09
N GLU A 81 5.43 -14.63 -12.42
CA GLU A 81 6.28 -14.99 -11.30
C GLU A 81 5.49 -15.61 -10.14
N MET A 82 4.35 -15.01 -9.81
CA MET A 82 3.52 -15.41 -8.67
C MET A 82 2.99 -16.83 -8.76
N LYS A 83 2.92 -17.42 -9.97
CA LYS A 83 2.60 -18.85 -10.15
C LYS A 83 3.54 -19.78 -9.39
N THR A 84 4.77 -19.33 -9.13
CA THR A 84 5.82 -20.10 -8.43
C THR A 84 5.96 -19.75 -6.95
N LYS A 85 5.22 -18.75 -6.46
CA LYS A 85 5.34 -18.22 -5.10
C LYS A 85 4.14 -18.65 -4.25
N SER A 86 4.31 -18.63 -2.93
CA SER A 86 3.20 -18.90 -2.00
C SER A 86 2.14 -17.80 -2.00
N ASP A 87 2.52 -16.59 -2.40
CA ASP A 87 1.64 -15.42 -2.44
C ASP A 87 1.03 -15.30 -3.85
N ARG A 88 -0.21 -15.75 -4.00
CA ARG A 88 -0.91 -15.78 -5.29
C ARG A 88 -1.61 -14.47 -5.65
N LYS A 89 -1.41 -13.41 -4.85
CA LYS A 89 -2.00 -12.09 -5.07
C LYS A 89 -1.03 -10.94 -4.74
N ALA A 90 -1.06 -9.90 -5.58
CA ALA A 90 -0.38 -8.62 -5.37
C ALA A 90 -1.37 -7.49 -5.65
N SER A 91 -1.28 -6.41 -4.88
CA SER A 91 -2.17 -5.27 -5.01
C SER A 91 -1.36 -3.99 -4.95
N TYR A 92 -1.45 -3.19 -6.00
CA TYR A 92 -0.80 -1.88 -6.12
C TYR A 92 -1.88 -0.81 -6.12
N VAL A 93 -1.85 0.08 -5.15
CA VAL A 93 -2.80 1.18 -5.06
C VAL A 93 -2.14 2.45 -5.60
N PHE A 94 -2.86 3.11 -6.50
CA PHE A 94 -2.49 4.36 -7.14
C PHE A 94 -3.43 5.44 -6.67
N MET A 95 -2.86 6.51 -6.09
CA MET A 95 -3.65 7.64 -5.62
C MET A 95 -3.06 8.95 -6.13
N ASN A 96 -3.90 9.76 -6.76
CA ASN A 96 -3.61 11.17 -7.02
C ASN A 96 -4.86 12.02 -6.73
N MET A 97 -4.85 13.29 -7.12
CA MET A 97 -5.95 14.22 -6.81
C MET A 97 -7.30 13.78 -7.40
N THR A 98 -7.30 13.11 -8.55
CA THR A 98 -8.52 12.76 -9.31
C THR A 98 -8.82 11.28 -9.26
N THR A 99 -7.80 10.45 -9.18
CA THR A 99 -7.84 9.01 -9.38
C THR A 99 -7.49 8.29 -8.09
N LEU A 100 -8.24 7.23 -7.82
CA LEU A 100 -7.91 6.25 -6.81
C LEU A 100 -8.26 4.87 -7.36
N SER A 101 -7.25 4.08 -7.64
CA SER A 101 -7.41 2.76 -8.23
C SER A 101 -6.45 1.77 -7.61
N GLU A 102 -6.79 0.49 -7.72
CA GLU A 102 -5.96 -0.63 -7.32
C GLU A 102 -5.83 -1.57 -8.51
N VAL A 103 -4.60 -1.85 -8.92
CA VAL A 103 -4.33 -2.96 -9.83
C VAL A 103 -4.07 -4.19 -8.99
N ILE A 104 -4.93 -5.18 -9.16
CA ILE A 104 -4.86 -6.48 -8.48
C ILE A 104 -4.34 -7.50 -9.46
N VAL A 105 -3.21 -8.10 -9.13
CA VAL A 105 -2.59 -9.16 -9.93
C VAL A 105 -2.77 -10.49 -9.19
N CYS A 106 -3.48 -11.42 -9.81
CA CYS A 106 -3.72 -12.76 -9.28
C CYS A 106 -3.10 -13.80 -10.21
N ALA A 107 -2.33 -14.74 -9.66
CA ALA A 107 -1.69 -15.81 -10.44
C ALA A 107 -2.69 -16.63 -11.26
N ASP A 108 -3.87 -16.89 -10.68
CA ASP A 108 -4.87 -17.80 -11.23
C ASP A 108 -6.01 -17.07 -11.98
N THR A 109 -6.36 -15.85 -11.57
CA THR A 109 -7.58 -15.16 -12.03
C THR A 109 -7.34 -13.94 -12.92
N GLY A 110 -6.09 -13.63 -13.27
CA GLY A 110 -5.79 -12.49 -14.15
C GLY A 110 -5.37 -11.23 -13.40
N ILE A 111 -5.29 -10.14 -14.18
CA ILE A 111 -5.02 -8.79 -13.71
C ILE A 111 -6.34 -8.01 -13.77
N THR A 112 -6.71 -7.34 -12.69
CA THR A 112 -7.93 -6.53 -12.63
C THR A 112 -7.63 -5.12 -12.14
N LEU A 113 -8.34 -4.15 -12.71
CA LEU A 113 -8.37 -2.79 -12.24
C LEU A 113 -9.62 -2.60 -11.38
N LYS A 114 -9.43 -2.08 -10.17
CA LYS A 114 -10.52 -1.69 -9.28
C LYS A 114 -10.43 -0.20 -9.00
N ASP A 115 -11.44 0.55 -9.40
CA ASP A 115 -11.62 1.92 -8.96
C ASP A 115 -12.27 1.95 -7.59
N HIS A 116 -11.83 2.89 -6.75
CA HIS A 116 -12.34 3.04 -5.38
C HIS A 116 -13.09 4.36 -5.22
N MET A 117 -14.16 4.30 -4.42
CA MET A 117 -14.99 5.43 -4.07
C MET A 117 -14.36 6.28 -2.95
N PRO A 118 -14.77 7.55 -2.83
CA PRO A 118 -14.47 8.36 -1.65
C PRO A 118 -14.85 7.63 -0.35
N ASN A 119 -13.88 7.48 0.56
CA ASN A 119 -14.01 6.81 1.87
C ASN A 119 -13.93 5.28 1.87
N ASP A 120 -13.49 4.67 0.76
CA ASP A 120 -13.28 3.24 0.72
C ASP A 120 -12.25 2.80 1.78
N ARG A 121 -12.66 1.81 2.56
CA ARG A 121 -11.77 1.10 3.45
C ARG A 121 -11.21 -0.10 2.69
N ILE A 122 -9.95 -0.03 2.32
CA ILE A 122 -9.24 -1.17 1.76
C ILE A 122 -8.75 -2.03 2.93
N VAL A 123 -9.60 -2.98 3.34
CA VAL A 123 -9.20 -4.08 4.20
C VAL A 123 -8.86 -5.24 3.29
N SER A 124 -7.59 -5.64 3.20
CA SER A 124 -7.21 -6.80 2.41
C SER A 124 -7.64 -8.07 3.15
N GLY A 125 -8.90 -8.47 2.98
CA GLY A 125 -9.44 -9.76 3.40
C GLY A 125 -9.36 -10.76 2.25
N SER A 126 -8.16 -11.29 1.95
CA SER A 126 -8.00 -12.32 0.90
C SER A 126 -6.63 -13.01 0.92
N GLY A 127 -6.12 -13.42 2.08
CA GLY A 127 -4.84 -14.15 2.15
C GLY A 127 -3.56 -13.29 2.04
N ASP A 128 -3.71 -11.98 1.85
CA ASP A 128 -2.62 -11.01 1.95
C ASP A 128 -2.23 -10.85 3.44
N LYS A 129 -1.32 -11.71 3.92
CA LYS A 129 -0.88 -11.76 5.34
C LYS A 129 -0.21 -10.48 5.85
N TYR A 130 -0.04 -9.49 4.99
CA TYR A 130 0.91 -8.42 5.19
C TYR A 130 0.31 -7.03 5.33
N VAL A 131 -1.02 -6.81 5.23
CA VAL A 131 -1.65 -5.50 5.48
C VAL A 131 -2.84 -5.58 6.44
N ALA A 132 -2.77 -4.77 7.49
CA ALA A 132 -3.75 -4.76 8.58
C ALA A 132 -4.90 -3.80 8.30
N LEU A 133 -4.58 -2.67 7.68
CA LEU A 133 -5.55 -1.62 7.41
C LEU A 133 -4.99 -0.60 6.40
N THR A 134 -5.68 -0.43 5.28
CA THR A 134 -5.56 0.75 4.43
C THR A 134 -6.87 1.53 4.49
N PHE A 135 -6.86 2.73 5.07
CA PHE A 135 -8.02 3.62 5.08
C PHE A 135 -7.83 4.74 4.08
N LEU A 136 -8.80 4.93 3.18
CA LEU A 136 -8.77 6.01 2.19
C LEU A 136 -9.90 6.97 2.45
N THR A 137 -9.62 8.26 2.45
CA THR A 137 -10.67 9.28 2.57
C THR A 137 -10.46 10.42 1.58
N ASN A 138 -11.56 11.00 1.12
CA ASN A 138 -11.53 12.12 0.19
C ASN A 138 -12.02 13.38 0.90
N LEU A 139 -11.16 14.38 0.97
CA LEU A 139 -11.38 15.67 1.64
C LEU A 139 -11.15 16.83 0.64
N PRO A 140 -11.95 16.93 -0.44
CA PRO A 140 -11.71 17.87 -1.55
C PRO A 140 -11.82 19.35 -1.14
N LYS A 141 -12.34 19.64 0.05
CA LYS A 141 -12.47 20.99 0.62
C LYS A 141 -11.32 21.38 1.56
N LYS A 142 -10.39 20.48 1.86
CA LYS A 142 -9.30 20.70 2.83
C LYS A 142 -7.94 20.57 2.14
N SER A 143 -6.96 21.40 2.51
CA SER A 143 -5.60 21.26 1.99
C SER A 143 -4.85 20.13 2.70
N CYS A 144 -3.84 19.54 2.05
CA CYS A 144 -2.92 18.58 2.68
C CYS A 144 -2.23 19.15 3.94
N GLY A 145 -2.06 20.47 4.01
CA GLY A 145 -1.52 21.16 5.19
C GLY A 145 -2.45 21.06 6.39
N ASP A 146 -3.73 21.37 6.17
CA ASP A 146 -4.76 21.42 7.22
C ASP A 146 -5.05 20.04 7.82
N VAL A 147 -5.00 19.00 6.99
CA VAL A 147 -5.37 17.64 7.42
C VAL A 147 -4.20 16.82 7.95
N ARG A 148 -2.95 17.27 7.77
CA ARG A 148 -1.76 16.50 8.17
C ARG A 148 -1.80 16.01 9.60
N LYS A 149 -1.91 16.95 10.56
CA LYS A 149 -1.86 16.66 11.99
C LYS A 149 -3.07 15.81 12.43
N PRO A 150 -4.32 16.11 11.98
CA PRO A 150 -5.46 15.23 12.22
C PRO A 150 -5.24 13.80 11.71
N VAL A 151 -4.77 13.62 10.48
CA VAL A 151 -4.58 12.29 9.87
C VAL A 151 -3.46 11.52 10.56
N GLU A 152 -2.35 12.18 10.92
CA GLU A 152 -1.27 11.59 11.70
C GLU A 152 -1.73 11.14 13.09
N ARG A 153 -2.58 11.92 13.74
CA ARG A 153 -3.20 11.53 15.01
C ARG A 153 -4.05 10.27 14.82
N THR A 154 -4.89 10.24 13.79
CA THR A 154 -5.69 9.05 13.45
C THR A 154 -4.81 7.84 13.19
N PHE A 155 -3.70 8.01 12.46
CA PHE A 155 -2.72 6.95 12.22
C PHE A 155 -2.13 6.41 13.53
N LYS A 156 -1.64 7.29 14.41
CA LYS A 156 -1.09 6.89 15.73
C LYS A 156 -2.12 6.18 16.60
N SER A 157 -3.37 6.66 16.61
CA SER A 157 -4.45 5.99 17.34
C SER A 157 -4.77 4.61 16.76
N ALA A 158 -4.79 4.48 15.43
CA ALA A 158 -4.98 3.19 14.77
C ALA A 158 -3.81 2.24 15.07
N HIS A 159 -2.58 2.72 14.99
CA HIS A 159 -1.36 1.99 15.35
C HIS A 159 -1.46 1.45 16.78
N ALA A 160 -1.63 2.33 17.77
CA ALA A 160 -1.73 1.92 19.17
C ALA A 160 -2.87 0.93 19.42
N LYS A 161 -4.03 1.13 18.78
CA LYS A 161 -5.17 0.20 18.92
C LYS A 161 -4.84 -1.19 18.37
N MET A 162 -4.28 -1.25 17.16
CA MET A 162 -3.97 -2.51 16.49
C MET A 162 -2.82 -3.26 17.18
N THR A 163 -1.84 -2.53 17.72
CA THR A 163 -0.75 -3.11 18.53
C THR A 163 -1.27 -3.65 19.86
N ASN A 164 -1.91 -2.80 20.67
CA ASN A 164 -2.25 -3.15 22.05
C ASN A 164 -3.45 -4.09 22.19
N GLN A 165 -4.42 -4.00 21.27
CA GLN A 165 -5.66 -4.81 21.33
C GLN A 165 -5.66 -5.94 20.31
N GLY A 166 -4.96 -5.77 19.18
CA GLY A 166 -4.90 -6.75 18.10
C GLY A 166 -3.66 -7.64 18.12
N GLY A 167 -2.69 -7.38 19.00
CA GLY A 167 -1.41 -8.11 19.05
C GLY A 167 -0.58 -7.95 17.77
N MET A 168 -0.84 -6.91 16.98
CA MET A 168 -0.13 -6.69 15.72
C MET A 168 1.18 -5.94 15.95
N GLU A 169 2.16 -6.27 15.13
CA GLU A 169 3.49 -5.67 15.17
C GLU A 169 3.67 -4.67 14.01
N PHE A 170 3.92 -3.41 14.36
CA PHE A 170 4.24 -2.32 13.45
C PHE A 170 5.52 -1.61 13.93
N SER A 171 6.12 -0.80 13.05
CA SER A 171 7.25 0.05 13.43
C SER A 171 6.75 1.28 14.19
N GLU A 172 7.47 1.68 15.24
CA GLU A 172 7.28 2.99 15.91
C GLU A 172 7.60 4.15 14.95
N GLU A 173 8.35 3.90 13.89
CA GLU A 173 8.61 4.84 12.81
C GLU A 173 7.59 4.72 11.67
N TYR A 174 7.23 5.87 11.10
CA TYR A 174 6.31 5.97 9.97
C TYR A 174 6.72 7.11 9.02
N ASP A 175 6.32 6.97 7.77
CA ASP A 175 6.47 7.98 6.74
C ASP A 175 5.22 8.82 6.58
N ILE A 176 5.42 10.08 6.22
CA ILE A 176 4.36 10.95 5.71
C ILE A 176 4.78 11.40 4.32
N THR A 177 4.13 10.86 3.29
CA THR A 177 4.42 11.15 1.89
C THR A 177 3.31 12.01 1.28
N ARG A 178 3.69 12.99 0.47
CA ARG A 178 2.74 13.90 -0.19
C ARG A 178 3.00 14.02 -1.67
N LEU A 179 1.92 14.09 -2.43
CA LEU A 179 1.90 14.55 -3.81
C LEU A 179 1.31 15.96 -3.84
#